data_AF-K1PET0-F1
#
_entry.id   AF-K1PET0-F1
#
_cell.length_a   1.000
_cell.length_b   1.000
_cell.length_c   1.000
_cell.angle_alpha   90.00
_cell.angle_beta   90.00
_cell.angle_gamma   90.00
#
_symmetry.space_group_name_H-M   'P 1'
#
loop_
_entity.id
_entity.type
_entity.pdbx_description
1 polymer ?
#
loop_
_entity_poly.entity_id
_entity_poly.type
_entity_poly.pdbx_seq_one_letter_code
_entity_poly.pdbx_strand_id
1 'polypeptide(L)'
;MYMCVLSSAGKKQQVALYRDGGFVRNITNDEVYDYNSPFFYRFDKPIEVRPGDEIRTTCTYSTVGINRTIFYGVSIKDEMCYSFLTYFPHQRSYTQFCTTFKDTQVCKRYLPRLQGVYDDCSWRAFIHEKDMTAVEMTKRVVTECGKTESCSASCSDALDVMSKHPCMHGEIHGYVSEKWPMMKQVRAYRKMCMNPPDVSNPSSAGAKAEDSKSDASMTTIKHTHMYTDVVYHSCTCFIPAQGLYRK
;
A
#
# COMPACT_ATOMS: atom_id res chain seq x y z
N MET A 1 14.67 -9.75 -21.71
CA MET A 1 15.39 -10.21 -20.50
C MET A 1 14.55 -9.84 -19.30
N TYR A 2 14.44 -10.73 -18.31
CA TYR A 2 13.74 -10.48 -17.05
C TYR A 2 14.65 -10.84 -15.87
N MET A 3 14.59 -10.07 -14.79
CA MET A 3 15.31 -10.34 -13.54
C MET A 3 14.35 -10.23 -12.36
N CYS A 4 14.26 -11.28 -11.56
CA CYS A 4 13.51 -11.32 -10.30
C CYS A 4 14.36 -10.75 -9.17
N VAL A 5 13.77 -9.94 -8.28
CA VAL A 5 14.47 -9.33 -7.14
C VAL A 5 13.57 -9.33 -5.91
N LEU A 6 13.98 -10.10 -4.91
CA LEU A 6 13.48 -10.07 -3.53
C LEU A 6 14.65 -9.81 -2.58
N SER A 7 14.38 -9.48 -1.32
CA SER A 7 15.40 -9.43 -0.26
C SER A 7 15.46 -10.77 0.50
N SER A 8 16.14 -10.80 1.65
CA SER A 8 16.54 -12.03 2.36
C SER A 8 15.40 -12.99 2.78
N ALA A 9 14.20 -12.48 3.04
CA ALA A 9 13.04 -13.31 3.40
C ALA A 9 12.35 -13.90 2.17
N GLY A 10 12.68 -13.45 0.95
CA GLY A 10 12.14 -13.95 -0.30
C GLY A 10 12.40 -15.45 -0.50
N LYS A 11 11.39 -16.17 -0.99
CA LYS A 11 11.46 -17.62 -1.26
C LYS A 11 10.97 -17.99 -2.65
N LYS A 12 9.99 -17.28 -3.19
CA LYS A 12 9.44 -17.55 -4.53
C LYS A 12 9.06 -16.24 -5.20
N GLN A 13 9.19 -16.19 -6.53
CA GLN A 13 8.60 -15.12 -7.32
C GLN A 13 8.07 -15.62 -8.65
N GLN A 14 6.86 -15.17 -8.96
CA GLN A 14 6.23 -15.41 -10.24
C GLN A 14 5.92 -14.07 -10.89
N VAL A 15 6.21 -13.98 -12.19
CA VAL A 15 5.72 -12.87 -13.03
C VAL A 15 4.80 -13.47 -14.06
N ALA A 16 3.56 -13.01 -14.10
CA ALA A 16 2.52 -13.52 -14.97
C ALA A 16 1.88 -12.40 -15.80
N LEU A 17 1.48 -12.74 -17.02
CA LEU A 17 0.74 -11.88 -17.92
C LEU A 17 -0.74 -12.22 -17.85
N TYR A 18 -1.56 -11.20 -17.69
CA TYR A 18 -3.02 -11.24 -17.74
C TYR A 18 -3.52 -10.32 -18.85
N ARG A 19 -4.63 -10.69 -19.49
CA ARG A 19 -5.30 -9.93 -20.54
C ARG A 19 -6.80 -10.03 -20.35
N ASP A 20 -7.47 -8.88 -20.33
CA ASP A 20 -8.92 -8.77 -20.09
C ASP A 20 -9.37 -9.54 -18.83
N GLY A 21 -8.54 -9.50 -17.77
CA GLY A 21 -8.74 -10.21 -16.50
C GLY A 21 -8.41 -11.71 -16.53
N GLY A 22 -8.15 -12.30 -17.70
CA GLY A 22 -7.79 -13.72 -17.86
C GLY A 22 -6.28 -13.95 -17.78
N PHE A 23 -5.87 -15.08 -17.17
CA PHE A 23 -4.47 -15.51 -17.20
C PHE A 23 -4.05 -15.89 -18.63
N VAL A 24 -2.93 -15.34 -19.09
CA VAL A 24 -2.35 -15.66 -20.41
C VAL A 24 -1.20 -16.65 -20.26
N ARG A 25 -0.19 -16.30 -19.45
CA ARG A 25 0.99 -17.15 -19.23
C ARG A 25 1.82 -16.69 -18.03
N ASN A 26 2.65 -17.59 -17.53
CA ASN A 26 3.82 -17.21 -16.75
C ASN A 26 4.91 -16.65 -17.68
N ILE A 27 5.45 -15.51 -17.29
CA ILE A 27 6.66 -14.92 -17.86
C ILE A 27 7.87 -15.55 -17.17
N THR A 28 7.91 -15.51 -15.84
CA THR A 28 8.89 -16.21 -15.01
C THR A 28 8.18 -16.97 -13.88
N ASN A 29 8.77 -18.07 -13.44
CA ASN A 29 8.27 -18.85 -12.30
C ASN A 29 9.47 -19.39 -11.50
N ASP A 30 9.89 -18.62 -10.50
CA ASP A 30 10.97 -18.98 -9.60
C ASP A 30 10.38 -19.59 -8.32
N GLU A 31 10.37 -20.92 -8.26
CA GLU A 31 9.81 -21.66 -7.13
C GLU A 31 10.77 -21.78 -5.95
N VAL A 32 12.06 -21.51 -6.17
CA VAL A 32 13.13 -21.54 -5.17
C VAL A 32 14.08 -20.38 -5.45
N TYR A 33 13.72 -19.21 -4.94
CA TYR A 33 14.53 -18.00 -5.08
C TYR A 33 15.61 -17.93 -4.01
N ASP A 34 16.84 -17.63 -4.43
CA ASP A 34 17.96 -17.27 -3.54
C ASP A 34 18.38 -15.81 -3.78
N TYR A 35 18.27 -15.01 -2.73
CA TYR A 35 18.71 -13.61 -2.69
C TYR A 35 20.16 -13.42 -3.16
N ASN A 36 21.05 -14.38 -2.87
CA ASN A 36 22.46 -14.27 -3.19
C ASN A 36 22.79 -14.63 -4.65
N SER A 37 21.82 -15.17 -5.39
CA SER A 37 22.01 -15.66 -6.75
C SER A 37 20.83 -15.28 -7.66
N PRO A 38 20.60 -13.98 -7.91
CA PRO A 38 19.51 -13.54 -8.78
C PRO A 38 19.72 -14.06 -10.21
N PHE A 39 18.69 -14.67 -10.78
CA PHE A 39 18.74 -15.26 -12.12
C PHE A 39 18.16 -14.33 -13.20
N PHE A 40 18.80 -14.33 -14.37
CA PHE A 40 18.35 -13.59 -15.54
C PHE A 40 17.67 -14.52 -16.55
N TYR A 41 16.39 -14.33 -16.77
CA TYR A 41 15.63 -15.03 -17.80
C TYR A 41 15.81 -14.35 -19.15
N ARG A 42 16.36 -15.09 -20.11
CA ARG A 42 16.41 -14.71 -21.53
C ARG A 42 15.41 -15.56 -22.30
N PHE A 43 14.71 -14.94 -23.24
CA PHE A 43 13.71 -15.60 -24.07
C PHE A 43 14.18 -15.50 -25.52
N ASP A 44 14.26 -16.64 -26.20
CA ASP A 44 14.65 -16.68 -27.62
C ASP A 44 13.62 -15.95 -28.49
N LYS A 45 12.35 -16.07 -28.12
CA LYS A 45 11.25 -15.33 -28.72
C LYS A 45 10.72 -14.29 -27.72
N PRO A 46 10.53 -13.02 -28.14
CA PRO A 46 9.92 -12.00 -27.29
C PRO A 46 8.52 -12.42 -26.86
N ILE A 47 8.15 -12.04 -25.64
CA ILE A 47 6.78 -12.17 -25.15
C ILE A 47 6.04 -10.89 -25.53
N GLU A 48 4.97 -11.03 -26.31
CA GLU A 48 4.13 -9.91 -26.71
C GLU A 48 3.27 -9.44 -25.51
N VAL A 49 3.41 -8.16 -25.15
CA VAL A 49 2.58 -7.47 -24.17
C VAL A 49 1.84 -6.36 -24.90
N ARG A 50 0.51 -6.33 -24.73
CA ARG A 50 -0.38 -5.39 -25.41
C ARG A 50 -0.86 -4.31 -24.44
N PRO A 51 -1.26 -3.14 -24.96
CA PRO A 51 -1.92 -2.13 -24.15
C PRO A 51 -3.14 -2.70 -23.44
N GLY A 52 -3.27 -2.41 -22.14
CA GLY A 52 -4.33 -2.96 -21.28
C GLY A 52 -3.99 -4.29 -20.63
N ASP A 53 -2.92 -4.98 -21.05
CA ASP A 53 -2.44 -6.15 -20.34
C ASP A 53 -1.95 -5.79 -18.94
N GLU A 54 -2.15 -6.72 -18.01
CA GLU A 54 -1.63 -6.64 -16.66
C GLU A 54 -0.41 -7.56 -16.52
N ILE A 55 0.72 -6.98 -16.11
CA ILE A 55 1.84 -7.77 -15.61
C ILE A 55 1.74 -7.82 -14.09
N ARG A 56 1.62 -9.03 -13.56
CA ARG A 56 1.50 -9.28 -12.13
C ARG A 56 2.74 -9.98 -11.61
N THR A 57 3.40 -9.35 -10.64
CA THR A 57 4.50 -9.93 -9.87
C THR A 57 3.97 -10.39 -8.52
N THR A 58 4.11 -11.69 -8.24
CA THR A 58 3.76 -12.30 -6.96
C THR A 58 5.03 -12.73 -6.27
N CYS A 59 5.27 -12.27 -5.04
CA CYS A 59 6.41 -12.67 -4.22
C CYS A 59 5.92 -13.42 -2.98
N THR A 60 6.57 -14.54 -2.65
CA THR A 60 6.32 -15.29 -1.42
C THR A 60 7.52 -15.15 -0.50
N TYR A 61 7.25 -14.78 0.75
CA TYR A 61 8.23 -14.60 1.80
C TYR A 61 8.09 -15.66 2.87
N SER A 62 9.17 -15.94 3.58
CA SER A 62 9.17 -16.72 4.81
C SER A 62 9.86 -15.92 5.89
N THR A 63 9.11 -15.56 6.92
CA THR A 63 9.61 -14.82 8.09
C THR A 63 9.95 -15.74 9.26
N VAL A 64 10.06 -17.06 9.01
CA VAL A 64 10.40 -18.05 10.02
C VAL A 64 11.74 -17.72 10.66
N GLY A 65 11.74 -17.56 11.99
CA GLY A 65 12.93 -17.18 12.76
C GLY A 65 13.17 -15.66 12.84
N ILE A 66 12.32 -14.82 12.24
CA ILE A 66 12.41 -13.36 12.32
C ILE A 66 11.42 -12.86 13.38
N ASN A 67 11.94 -12.27 14.46
CA ASN A 67 11.15 -11.83 15.62
C ASN A 67 10.61 -10.38 15.52
N ARG A 68 10.53 -9.84 14.31
CA ARG A 68 10.05 -8.48 14.04
C ARG A 68 9.23 -8.45 12.77
N THR A 69 8.30 -7.51 12.66
CA THR A 69 7.66 -7.19 11.38
C THR A 69 8.70 -6.63 10.42
N ILE A 70 8.66 -7.10 9.17
CA ILE A 70 9.45 -6.56 8.07
C ILE A 70 8.52 -5.76 7.18
N PHE A 71 8.92 -4.55 6.83
CA PHE A 71 8.15 -3.68 5.96
C PHE A 71 8.83 -3.56 4.60
N TYR A 72 8.09 -3.03 3.63
CA TYR A 72 8.67 -2.62 2.37
C TYR A 72 9.69 -1.50 2.58
N GLY A 73 10.82 -1.57 1.89
CA GLY A 73 11.86 -0.54 1.92
C GLY A 73 13.10 -0.94 1.14
N VAL A 74 14.06 -0.02 1.05
CA VAL A 74 15.32 -0.20 0.29
C VAL A 74 16.50 -0.59 1.18
N SER A 75 16.28 -0.71 2.50
CA SER A 75 17.30 -1.14 3.44
C SER A 75 17.51 -2.64 3.38
N ILE A 76 18.68 -3.10 3.83
CA ILE A 76 18.98 -4.52 4.03
C ILE A 76 18.04 -5.21 5.04
N LYS A 77 17.35 -4.41 5.88
CA LYS A 77 16.40 -4.91 6.90
C LYS A 77 14.96 -4.96 6.38
N ASP A 78 14.72 -4.49 5.17
CA ASP A 78 13.40 -4.38 4.56
C ASP A 78 13.25 -5.40 3.42
N GLU A 79 12.01 -5.62 3.00
CA GLU A 79 11.71 -6.48 1.84
C GLU A 79 11.32 -5.69 0.61
N MET A 80 11.67 -6.23 -0.56
CA MET A 80 11.28 -5.73 -1.86
C MET A 80 10.64 -6.84 -2.69
N CYS A 81 9.80 -6.46 -3.64
CA CYS A 81 9.20 -7.36 -4.62
C CYS A 81 9.28 -6.67 -5.99
N TYR A 82 10.33 -6.95 -6.75
CA TYR A 82 10.54 -6.32 -8.04
C TYR A 82 10.80 -7.34 -9.14
N SER A 83 10.36 -6.99 -10.34
CA SER A 83 10.83 -7.59 -11.57
C SER A 83 11.36 -6.50 -12.48
N PHE A 84 12.57 -6.68 -12.99
CA PHE A 84 13.13 -5.82 -14.01
C PHE A 84 12.90 -6.47 -15.36
N LEU A 85 12.34 -5.71 -16.29
CA LEU A 85 12.02 -6.18 -17.63
C LEU A 85 12.73 -5.33 -18.67
N THR A 86 13.29 -6.01 -19.67
CA THR A 86 13.81 -5.37 -20.89
C THR A 86 12.83 -5.66 -22.01
N TYR A 87 12.35 -4.60 -22.67
CA TYR A 87 11.35 -4.68 -23.72
C TYR A 87 11.80 -3.92 -24.97
N PHE A 88 11.19 -4.25 -26.10
CA PHE A 88 11.34 -3.53 -27.37
C PHE A 88 10.03 -3.61 -28.18
N PRO A 89 9.79 -2.67 -29.12
CA PRO A 89 10.58 -1.46 -29.36
C PRO A 89 10.50 -0.50 -28.17
N HIS A 90 11.48 0.40 -28.05
CA HIS A 90 11.46 1.42 -27.01
C HIS A 90 10.19 2.29 -27.14
N GLN A 91 9.42 2.40 -26.06
CA GLN A 91 8.21 3.20 -26.02
C GLN A 91 8.47 4.47 -25.23
N ARG A 92 7.95 5.61 -25.73
CA ARG A 92 7.94 6.84 -24.94
C ARG A 92 6.86 6.72 -23.87
N SER A 93 7.27 6.41 -22.65
CA SER A 93 6.39 6.36 -21.48
C SER A 93 6.63 7.55 -20.56
N TYR A 94 5.58 8.03 -19.88
CA TYR A 94 5.68 9.05 -18.84
C TYR A 94 6.41 8.55 -17.58
N THR A 95 6.51 7.23 -17.40
CA THR A 95 7.23 6.58 -16.31
C THR A 95 7.92 5.31 -16.81
N GLN A 96 9.13 5.05 -16.34
CA GLN A 96 9.84 3.78 -16.57
C GLN A 96 9.41 2.69 -15.57
N PHE A 97 8.62 3.04 -14.57
CA PHE A 97 8.14 2.14 -13.53
C PHE A 97 6.72 1.65 -13.83
N CYS A 98 6.55 0.33 -13.79
CA CYS A 98 5.26 -0.33 -13.81
C CYS A 98 5.05 -1.04 -12.46
N THR A 99 4.76 -0.25 -11.42
CA THR A 99 4.64 -0.72 -10.05
C THR A 99 3.36 -0.22 -9.41
N THR A 100 2.97 -0.87 -8.32
CA THR A 100 1.89 -0.40 -7.46
C THR A 100 2.40 -0.10 -6.07
N PHE A 101 1.73 0.82 -5.40
CA PHE A 101 1.83 0.99 -3.97
C PHE A 101 0.49 0.59 -3.37
N LYS A 102 0.43 -0.61 -2.77
CA LYS A 102 -0.84 -1.27 -2.45
C LYS A 102 -1.69 -1.37 -3.73
N ASP A 103 -2.92 -0.88 -3.70
CA ASP A 103 -3.85 -0.88 -4.83
C ASP A 103 -3.60 0.29 -5.81
N THR A 104 -2.76 1.27 -5.43
CA THR A 104 -2.51 2.45 -6.25
C THR A 104 -1.48 2.18 -7.34
N GLN A 105 -1.86 2.28 -8.62
CA GLN A 105 -0.90 2.16 -9.73
C GLN A 105 -0.08 3.44 -9.90
N VAL A 106 1.25 3.31 -9.92
CA VAL A 106 2.18 4.45 -10.05
C VAL A 106 1.90 5.22 -11.33
N CYS A 107 1.73 4.54 -12.47
CA CYS A 107 1.50 5.25 -13.73
C CYS A 107 0.23 6.12 -13.71
N LYS A 108 -0.89 5.63 -13.16
CA LYS A 108 -2.15 6.37 -13.11
C LYS A 108 -1.97 7.71 -12.39
N ARG A 109 -1.10 7.76 -11.37
CA ARG A 109 -0.76 9.00 -10.67
C ARG A 109 0.02 10.03 -11.49
N TYR A 110 0.79 9.59 -12.49
CA TYR A 110 1.66 10.45 -13.32
C TYR A 110 1.13 10.68 -14.73
N LEU A 111 0.03 10.03 -15.13
CA LEU A 111 -0.58 10.25 -16.45
C LEU A 111 -1.12 11.69 -16.54
N PRO A 112 -0.59 12.54 -17.45
CA PRO A 112 -0.99 13.95 -17.52
C PRO A 112 -2.49 14.14 -17.82
N ARG A 113 -3.11 13.20 -18.56
CA ARG A 113 -4.54 13.22 -18.87
C ARG A 113 -5.45 13.17 -17.64
N LEU A 114 -4.94 12.63 -16.53
CA LEU A 114 -5.69 12.52 -15.28
C LEU A 114 -5.51 13.76 -14.39
N GLN A 115 -4.66 14.72 -14.77
CA GLN A 115 -4.45 16.00 -14.07
C GLN A 115 -4.17 15.87 -12.56
N GLY A 116 -3.63 14.73 -12.12
CA GLY A 116 -3.38 14.46 -10.69
C GLY A 116 -4.61 13.99 -9.89
N VAL A 117 -5.71 13.68 -10.56
CA VAL A 117 -6.88 13.02 -9.99
C VAL A 117 -6.73 11.51 -10.13
N TYR A 118 -7.00 10.77 -9.06
CA TYR A 118 -7.08 9.31 -9.07
C TYR A 118 -8.51 8.91 -8.71
N ASP A 119 -9.21 8.27 -9.65
CA ASP A 119 -10.67 8.12 -9.65
C ASP A 119 -11.34 9.50 -9.50
N ASP A 120 -11.79 9.87 -8.30
CA ASP A 120 -12.36 11.20 -7.97
C ASP A 120 -11.57 11.97 -6.91
N CYS A 121 -10.40 11.46 -6.53
CA CYS A 121 -9.55 12.06 -5.51
C CYS A 121 -8.45 12.93 -6.14
N SER A 122 -8.50 14.24 -5.90
CA SER A 122 -7.39 15.17 -6.17
C SER A 122 -6.27 15.02 -5.13
N TRP A 123 -5.68 13.82 -5.04
CA TRP A 123 -4.83 13.40 -3.92
C TRP A 123 -3.69 14.36 -3.62
N ARG A 124 -3.09 14.97 -4.65
CA ARG A 124 -1.98 15.90 -4.49
C ARG A 124 -2.43 17.21 -3.83
N ALA A 125 -3.61 17.72 -4.17
CA ALA A 125 -4.18 18.89 -3.50
C ALA A 125 -4.60 18.56 -2.06
N PHE A 126 -5.20 17.38 -1.88
CA PHE A 126 -5.65 16.86 -0.59
C PHE A 126 -4.51 16.77 0.44
N ILE A 127 -3.39 16.11 0.11
CA ILE A 127 -2.28 15.91 1.06
C ILE A 127 -1.44 17.17 1.32
N HIS A 128 -1.57 18.19 0.47
CA HIS A 128 -0.80 19.44 0.57
C HIS A 128 -1.68 20.66 0.91
N GLU A 129 -2.86 20.43 1.51
CA GLU A 129 -3.75 21.49 2.03
C GLU A 129 -4.20 22.51 0.97
N LYS A 130 -4.24 22.11 -0.30
CA LYS A 130 -4.76 22.94 -1.41
C LYS A 130 -6.23 22.64 -1.73
N ASP A 131 -6.77 21.61 -1.09
CA ASP A 131 -8.17 21.23 -1.15
C ASP A 131 -8.89 21.83 0.07
N MET A 132 -9.73 22.84 -0.15
CA MET A 132 -10.47 23.53 0.92
C MET A 132 -11.42 22.59 1.67
N THR A 133 -12.01 21.62 0.98
CA THR A 133 -12.91 20.64 1.61
C THR A 133 -12.12 19.77 2.59
N ALA A 134 -10.93 19.32 2.20
CA ALA A 134 -10.02 18.58 3.08
C ALA A 134 -9.58 19.40 4.30
N VAL A 135 -9.26 20.68 4.09
CA VAL A 135 -8.87 21.61 5.18
C VAL A 135 -10.00 21.78 6.19
N GLU A 136 -11.23 22.02 5.73
CA GLU A 136 -12.42 22.20 6.59
C GLU A 136 -12.71 20.94 7.41
N MET A 137 -12.71 19.77 6.75
CA MET A 137 -12.93 18.48 7.43
C MET A 137 -11.85 18.20 8.49
N THR A 138 -10.60 18.53 8.19
CA THR A 138 -9.47 18.35 9.12
C THR A 138 -9.63 19.24 10.33
N LYS A 139 -9.95 20.52 10.12
CA LYS A 139 -10.23 21.48 11.19
C LYS A 139 -11.38 20.99 12.07
N ARG A 140 -12.45 20.45 11.48
CA ARG A 140 -13.58 19.87 12.21
C ARG A 140 -13.15 18.70 13.09
N VAL A 141 -12.42 17.73 12.54
CA VAL A 141 -11.92 16.58 13.32
C VAL A 141 -11.04 17.03 14.48
N VAL A 142 -10.09 17.94 14.26
CA VAL A 142 -9.23 18.45 15.34
C VAL A 142 -10.04 19.19 16.41
N THR A 143 -11.03 19.97 16.01
CA THR A 143 -11.85 20.77 16.94
C THR A 143 -12.77 19.91 17.80
N GLU A 144 -13.43 18.92 17.20
CA GLU A 144 -14.41 18.06 17.87
C GLU A 144 -13.75 16.93 18.67
N CYS A 145 -12.61 16.41 18.20
CA CYS A 145 -11.90 15.30 18.85
C CYS A 145 -10.75 15.74 19.77
N GLY A 146 -10.20 16.94 19.59
CA GLY A 146 -9.04 17.41 20.35
C GLY A 146 -9.35 17.90 21.76
N LYS A 147 -10.63 18.13 22.09
CA LYS A 147 -11.08 18.67 23.37
C LYS A 147 -11.45 17.60 24.41
N THR A 148 -11.58 16.35 24.00
CA THR A 148 -12.17 15.29 24.81
C THR A 148 -11.18 14.13 24.99
N GLU A 149 -11.15 13.56 26.20
CA GLU A 149 -10.36 12.35 26.50
C GLU A 149 -11.06 11.06 26.02
N SER A 150 -12.35 11.17 25.68
CA SER A 150 -13.20 10.10 25.16
C SER A 150 -13.90 10.53 23.88
N CYS A 151 -14.41 9.56 23.12
CA CYS A 151 -15.10 9.86 21.87
C CYS A 151 -16.47 10.49 22.09
N SER A 152 -16.63 11.76 21.70
CA SER A 152 -17.92 12.44 21.65
C SER A 152 -18.71 12.07 20.39
N ALA A 153 -20.03 12.25 20.42
CA ALA A 153 -20.88 12.06 19.24
C ALA A 153 -20.43 12.97 18.07
N SER A 154 -20.06 14.22 18.36
CA SER A 154 -19.55 15.17 17.36
C SER A 154 -18.21 14.75 16.77
N CYS A 155 -17.31 14.17 17.57
CA CYS A 155 -16.04 13.63 17.08
C CYS A 155 -16.29 12.42 16.16
N SER A 156 -17.16 11.49 16.58
CA SER A 156 -17.52 10.33 15.77
C SER A 156 -18.12 10.74 14.42
N ASP A 157 -19.05 11.70 14.41
CA ASP A 157 -19.64 12.25 13.17
C ASP A 157 -18.59 12.92 12.28
N ALA A 158 -17.69 13.71 12.85
CA ALA A 158 -16.60 14.34 12.10
C ALA A 158 -15.69 13.30 11.42
N LEU A 159 -15.38 12.20 12.12
CA LEU A 159 -14.60 11.09 11.57
C LEU A 159 -15.35 10.30 10.50
N ASP A 160 -16.67 10.13 10.64
CA ASP A 160 -17.53 9.47 9.65
C ASP A 160 -17.61 10.30 8.36
N VAL A 161 -17.88 11.60 8.46
CA VAL A 161 -17.85 12.52 7.31
C VAL A 161 -16.49 12.47 6.61
N MET A 162 -15.40 12.45 7.38
CA MET A 162 -14.06 12.31 6.82
C MET A 162 -13.88 11.00 6.04
N SER A 163 -14.38 9.89 6.57
CA SER A 163 -14.23 8.57 5.96
C SER A 163 -14.88 8.44 4.58
N LYS A 164 -15.91 9.24 4.29
CA LYS A 164 -16.67 9.22 3.04
C LYS A 164 -16.00 9.98 1.90
N HIS A 165 -14.99 10.81 2.20
CA HIS A 165 -14.30 11.59 1.17
C HIS A 165 -13.59 10.67 0.15
N PRO A 166 -13.61 10.99 -1.16
CA PRO A 166 -12.99 10.15 -2.20
C PRO A 166 -11.53 9.75 -1.94
N CYS A 167 -10.75 10.63 -1.29
CA CYS A 167 -9.35 10.35 -0.93
C CYS A 167 -9.17 9.42 0.28
N MET A 168 -10.25 9.08 0.98
CA MET A 168 -10.26 8.29 2.22
C MET A 168 -10.76 6.85 2.01
N HIS A 169 -11.07 6.48 0.78
CA HIS A 169 -11.42 5.12 0.35
C HIS A 169 -10.88 4.84 -1.06
N GLY A 170 -11.20 3.66 -1.61
CA GLY A 170 -10.74 3.23 -2.93
C GLY A 170 -9.23 2.94 -3.01
N GLU A 171 -8.72 2.77 -4.24
CA GLU A 171 -7.33 2.34 -4.49
C GLU A 171 -6.29 3.34 -3.96
N ILE A 172 -6.62 4.64 -3.93
CA ILE A 172 -5.71 5.73 -3.56
C ILE A 172 -5.57 5.91 -2.04
N HIS A 173 -6.53 5.40 -1.25
CA HIS A 173 -6.58 5.56 0.19
C HIS A 173 -5.28 5.11 0.86
N GLY A 174 -4.73 3.97 0.44
CA GLY A 174 -3.53 3.41 1.02
C GLY A 174 -2.31 4.33 0.89
N TYR A 175 -2.21 5.04 -0.24
CA TYR A 175 -1.15 6.02 -0.53
C TYR A 175 -1.38 7.33 0.23
N VAL A 176 -2.58 7.89 0.17
CA VAL A 176 -2.97 9.11 0.92
C VAL A 176 -2.73 8.91 2.41
N SER A 177 -3.16 7.76 2.93
CA SER A 177 -2.99 7.35 4.32
C SER A 177 -1.56 7.37 4.84
N GLU A 178 -0.58 7.17 3.96
CA GLU A 178 0.83 7.17 4.34
C GLU A 178 1.46 8.56 4.15
N LYS A 179 1.09 9.28 3.10
CA LYS A 179 1.73 10.56 2.76
C LYS A 179 1.08 11.76 3.43
N TRP A 180 -0.15 11.64 3.92
CA TRP A 180 -0.85 12.75 4.56
C TRP A 180 -0.45 12.87 6.05
N PRO A 181 0.19 13.98 6.49
CA PRO A 181 0.72 14.11 7.84
C PRO A 181 -0.32 13.94 8.97
N MET A 182 -1.54 14.41 8.72
CA MET A 182 -2.65 14.37 9.68
C MET A 182 -3.18 12.95 9.96
N MET A 183 -2.88 11.96 9.10
CA MET A 183 -3.42 10.61 9.22
C MET A 183 -3.03 9.89 10.50
N LYS A 184 -1.86 10.20 11.07
CA LYS A 184 -1.45 9.63 12.37
C LYS A 184 -2.43 10.03 13.48
N GLN A 185 -2.83 11.29 13.49
CA GLN A 185 -3.76 11.84 14.48
C GLN A 185 -5.20 11.35 14.24
N VAL A 186 -5.66 11.34 12.98
CA VAL A 186 -6.98 10.77 12.62
C VAL A 186 -7.10 9.30 13.04
N ARG A 187 -6.05 8.49 12.86
CA ARG A 187 -6.03 7.09 13.33
C ARG A 187 -6.13 6.98 14.85
N ALA A 188 -5.48 7.88 15.59
CA ALA A 188 -5.58 7.91 17.05
C ALA A 188 -7.02 8.23 17.49
N TYR A 189 -7.66 9.23 16.88
CA TYR A 189 -9.07 9.56 17.16
C TYR A 189 -10.03 8.43 16.79
N ARG A 190 -9.83 7.75 15.64
CA ARG A 190 -10.63 6.56 15.31
C ARG A 190 -10.48 5.45 16.36
N LYS A 191 -9.26 5.19 16.84
CA LYS A 191 -9.04 4.19 17.90
C LYS A 191 -9.77 4.56 19.19
N MET A 192 -9.74 5.84 19.57
CA MET A 192 -10.49 6.36 20.72
C MET A 192 -12.01 6.17 20.57
N CYS A 193 -12.54 6.26 19.35
CA CYS A 193 -13.97 6.04 19.08
C CYS A 193 -14.38 4.57 18.92
N MET A 194 -13.47 3.69 18.52
CA MET A 194 -13.74 2.25 18.41
C MET A 194 -13.66 1.51 19.74
N ASN A 195 -12.85 2.00 20.68
CA ASN A 195 -12.68 1.44 22.03
C ASN A 195 -13.06 2.52 23.07
N PRO A 196 -14.36 2.72 23.37
CA PRO A 196 -14.76 3.66 24.42
C PRO A 196 -14.20 3.23 25.78
N PRO A 197 -13.78 4.17 26.65
CA PRO A 197 -13.32 3.85 28.00
C PRO A 197 -14.46 3.22 28.82
N ASP A 198 -14.13 2.20 29.61
CA ASP A 198 -15.07 1.50 30.49
C ASP A 198 -15.50 2.44 31.64
N VAL A 199 -16.76 2.87 31.65
CA VAL A 199 -17.32 3.85 32.62
C VAL A 199 -17.80 3.17 33.91
N SER A 200 -17.41 1.91 34.18
CA SER A 200 -17.99 1.14 35.28
C SER A 200 -17.33 1.32 36.67
N ASN A 201 -16.33 2.19 36.88
CA ASN A 201 -15.76 2.40 38.22
C ASN A 201 -15.23 3.84 38.50
N PRO A 202 -15.88 4.66 39.36
CA PRO A 202 -15.48 6.05 39.64
C PRO A 202 -14.42 6.24 40.75
N SER A 203 -13.70 5.20 41.18
CA SER A 203 -12.81 5.31 42.36
C SER A 203 -11.35 4.96 42.04
N SER A 204 -10.61 5.91 41.46
CA SER A 204 -9.13 5.93 41.55
C SER A 204 -8.55 7.32 41.24
N ALA A 205 -9.08 8.35 41.90
CA ALA A 205 -8.31 9.57 42.11
C ALA A 205 -7.25 9.29 43.20
N GLY A 206 -6.01 9.05 42.77
CA GLY A 206 -4.82 9.12 43.62
C GLY A 206 -4.18 7.78 44.00
N ALA A 207 -3.20 7.34 43.21
CA ALA A 207 -2.07 6.56 43.71
C ALA A 207 -0.86 6.76 42.78
N LYS A 208 0.29 7.05 43.40
CA LYS A 208 1.58 7.24 42.72
C LYS A 208 2.06 5.95 42.06
N ALA A 209 2.85 6.14 41.01
CA ALA A 209 3.51 5.11 40.23
C ALA A 209 4.40 4.18 41.09
N GLU A 210 4.25 2.88 40.88
CA GLU A 210 5.30 1.88 41.12
C GLU A 210 5.32 0.88 39.96
N ASP A 211 6.53 0.50 39.61
CA ASP A 211 6.96 -0.23 38.43
C ASP A 211 6.85 -1.75 38.67
N SER A 212 6.04 -2.47 37.90
CA SER A 212 6.35 -3.84 37.45
C SER A 212 5.28 -4.46 36.56
N LYS A 213 5.78 -4.97 35.44
CA LYS A 213 5.34 -6.03 34.52
C LYS A 213 4.15 -6.92 34.90
N SER A 214 3.47 -7.35 33.83
CA SER A 214 2.35 -8.30 33.69
C SER A 214 1.00 -7.67 34.08
N ASP A 215 -0.08 -7.78 33.31
CA ASP A 215 -0.53 -8.90 32.49
C ASP A 215 -1.48 -8.35 31.41
N ALA A 216 -1.25 -8.67 30.14
CA ALA A 216 -2.12 -8.30 29.03
C ALA A 216 -2.71 -9.59 28.45
N SER A 217 -3.93 -9.88 28.90
CA SER A 217 -4.82 -10.91 28.37
C SER A 217 -6.08 -10.15 27.92
N MET A 218 -6.68 -10.32 26.74
CA MET A 218 -6.55 -11.37 25.77
C MET A 218 -7.15 -10.85 24.45
N THR A 219 -6.32 -10.67 23.43
CA THR A 219 -6.67 -11.26 22.14
C THR A 219 -5.54 -12.21 21.85
N THR A 220 -5.67 -13.42 22.41
CA THR A 220 -4.80 -14.53 22.09
C THR A 220 -4.92 -14.81 20.61
N ILE A 221 -3.93 -14.36 19.86
CA ILE A 221 -3.31 -15.23 18.87
C ILE A 221 -1.88 -15.46 19.38
N LYS A 222 -1.77 -16.25 20.46
CA LYS A 222 -0.59 -17.12 20.61
C LYS A 222 -0.70 -18.14 19.50
N HIS A 223 -0.14 -17.79 18.35
CA HIS A 223 0.42 -18.79 17.49
C HIS A 223 1.79 -18.30 17.08
N THR A 224 2.79 -19.09 17.47
CA THR A 224 3.97 -19.40 16.68
C THR A 224 3.52 -19.73 15.25
N HIS A 225 3.14 -18.73 14.46
CA HIS A 225 2.71 -18.93 13.09
C HIS A 225 3.89 -18.61 12.18
N MET A 226 4.33 -19.70 11.58
CA MET A 226 5.21 -19.81 10.44
C MET A 226 4.54 -19.10 9.24
N TYR A 227 4.47 -17.77 9.24
CA TYR A 227 3.75 -17.04 8.22
C TYR A 227 4.51 -17.07 6.89
N THR A 228 3.84 -17.59 5.87
CA THR A 228 4.18 -17.34 4.48
C THR A 228 3.34 -16.15 4.03
N ASP A 229 3.99 -15.01 3.84
CA ASP A 229 3.33 -13.81 3.34
C ASP A 229 3.43 -13.80 1.81
N VAL A 230 2.32 -13.55 1.14
CA VAL A 230 2.27 -13.41 -0.32
C VAL A 230 1.91 -11.97 -0.66
N VAL A 231 2.82 -11.29 -1.36
CA VAL A 231 2.63 -9.92 -1.81
C VAL A 231 2.41 -9.92 -3.32
N TYR A 232 1.39 -9.18 -3.75
CA TYR A 232 1.03 -9.01 -5.15
C TYR A 232 1.27 -7.56 -5.59
N HIS A 233 1.95 -7.39 -6.71
CA HIS A 233 2.06 -6.11 -7.41
C HIS A 233 1.55 -6.32 -8.84
N SER A 234 0.51 -5.58 -9.24
CA SER A 234 -0.14 -5.70 -10.56
C SER A 234 -0.13 -4.38 -11.30
N CYS A 235 0.38 -4.36 -12.52
CA CYS A 235 0.48 -3.11 -13.27
C CYS A 235 -0.09 -3.26 -14.68
N THR A 236 -1.01 -2.36 -15.04
CA THR A 236 -1.70 -2.31 -16.36
C THR A 236 -1.15 -1.23 -17.29
N CYS A 237 -0.02 -0.63 -16.90
CA CYS A 237 0.44 0.65 -17.42
C CYS A 237 1.13 0.60 -18.79
N PHE A 238 0.99 -0.48 -19.55
CA PHE A 238 1.41 -0.49 -20.95
C PHE A 238 0.47 0.45 -21.72
N ILE A 239 0.95 1.68 -21.91
CA ILE A 239 0.20 2.73 -22.59
C ILE A 239 -0.04 2.25 -24.03
N PRO A 240 -1.28 2.36 -24.57
CA PRO A 240 -1.47 2.21 -25.99
C PRO A 240 -0.58 3.21 -26.70
N ALA A 241 0.14 2.76 -27.73
CA ALA A 241 0.76 3.67 -28.68
C ALA A 241 -0.35 4.58 -29.22
N GLN A 242 -0.56 5.74 -28.59
CA GLN A 242 -1.51 6.72 -29.07
C GLN A 242 -0.94 7.22 -30.38
N GLY A 243 -1.55 6.78 -31.47
CA GLY A 243 -1.35 7.31 -32.82
C GLY A 243 0.10 7.53 -33.19
N LEU A 244 0.71 6.54 -33.84
CA LEU A 244 1.63 6.86 -34.93
C LEU A 244 0.82 7.67 -35.94
N TYR A 245 0.84 8.99 -35.75
CA TYR A 245 0.46 9.95 -36.77
C TYR A 245 1.22 9.53 -38.03
N ARG A 246 0.44 9.16 -39.05
CA ARG A 246 0.88 9.35 -40.43
C ARG A 246 1.50 10.74 -40.53
N LYS A 247 2.79 10.77 -40.84
CA LYS A 247 3.38 11.79 -41.67
C LYS A 247 4.07 11.08 -42.82
#